data_AF-A0A9R1NYD9-F1
#
_entry.id   AF-A0A9R1NYD9-F1
#
_cell.length_a   1.000
_cell.length_b   1.000
_cell.length_c   1.000
_cell.angle_alpha   90.00
_cell.angle_beta   90.00
_cell.angle_gamma   90.00
#
_symmetry.space_group_name_H-M   'P 1'
#
loop_
_entity.id
_entity.type
_entity.pdbx_description
1 polymer ?
#
loop_
_entity_poly.entity_id
_entity_poly.type
_entity_poly.pdbx_seq_one_letter_code
_entity_poly.pdbx_strand_id
1 'polypeptide(L)'
;MLQGMYTALVWCSCSSCQEASMLIREGNVLEFADPRLKGEYSVDAFDLCLKLALSCTGHKQQRPSMEQVVSRLEKALEISMRDDDKRNNISMVESFA
;
A
#
# COMPACT_ATOMS: atom_id res chain seq x y z
N MET A 1 43.26 19.56 1.37
CA MET A 1 42.13 19.83 0.45
C MET A 1 41.93 18.60 -0.43
N LEU A 2 40.68 18.12 -0.54
CA LEU A 2 40.17 17.15 -1.54
C LEU A 2 40.44 15.64 -1.36
N GLN A 3 40.28 15.07 -0.16
CA GLN A 3 40.02 13.61 -0.01
C GLN A 3 38.92 13.26 1.02
N GLY A 4 38.29 14.24 1.67
CA GLY A 4 37.24 13.99 2.68
C GLY A 4 35.80 14.24 2.23
N MET A 5 35.57 14.66 0.98
CA MET A 5 34.23 15.06 0.49
C MET A 5 33.46 13.93 -0.20
N TYR A 6 34.06 12.76 -0.42
CA TYR A 6 33.46 11.66 -1.16
C TYR A 6 32.72 10.63 -0.29
N THR A 7 32.66 10.80 1.02
CA THR A 7 31.81 9.94 1.89
C THR A 7 30.35 10.41 1.97
N ALA A 8 29.98 11.47 1.23
CA ALA A 8 28.59 11.92 1.05
C ALA A 8 27.72 10.95 0.21
N LEU A 9 28.29 9.84 -0.30
CA LEU A 9 27.55 8.81 -1.05
C LEU A 9 27.17 7.57 -0.23
N VAL A 10 27.45 7.52 1.07
CA VAL A 10 27.15 6.35 1.93
C VAL A 10 26.09 6.65 3.00
N TRP A 11 25.37 7.77 2.92
CA TRP A 11 24.27 8.08 3.84
C TRP A 11 22.92 8.19 3.13
N CYS A 12 22.58 7.17 2.34
CA CYS A 12 21.17 6.88 2.00
C CYS A 12 20.95 5.40 1.64
N SER A 13 21.58 4.49 2.37
CA SER A 13 21.34 3.05 2.26
C SER A 13 20.62 2.58 3.52
N CYS A 14 19.36 2.99 3.68
CA CYS A 14 18.49 2.39 4.68
C CYS A 14 18.11 0.99 4.19
N SER A 15 18.82 -0.04 4.65
CA SER A 15 18.55 -1.46 4.33
C SER A 15 17.13 -1.92 4.69
N SER A 16 16.42 -1.16 5.53
CA SER A 16 15.03 -1.44 5.93
C SER A 16 13.98 -1.16 4.83
N CYS A 17 14.31 -0.44 3.75
CA CYS A 17 13.32 -0.13 2.71
C CYS A 17 13.21 -1.22 1.61
N GLN A 18 14.14 -2.17 1.55
CA GLN A 18 14.22 -3.14 0.44
C GLN A 18 13.45 -4.44 0.70
N GLU A 19 13.16 -4.79 1.96
CA GLU A 19 12.51 -6.06 2.32
C GLU A 19 11.03 -6.14 1.91
N ALA A 20 10.27 -5.05 2.02
CA ALA A 20 8.84 -5.06 1.72
C ALA A 20 8.55 -5.35 0.23
N SER A 21 9.44 -4.91 -0.67
CA SER A 21 9.26 -5.08 -2.12
C SER A 21 9.57 -6.50 -2.60
N MET A 22 10.46 -7.24 -1.93
CA MET A 22 10.72 -8.65 -2.24
C MET A 22 9.60 -9.56 -1.75
N LEU A 23 9.09 -9.34 -0.53
CA LEU A 23 8.05 -10.20 0.06
C LEU A 23 6.70 -10.13 -0.69
N ILE A 24 6.34 -8.99 -1.30
CA ILE A 24 5.09 -8.89 -2.09
C ILE A 24 5.21 -9.56 -3.47
N ARG A 25 6.44 -9.81 -3.95
CA ARG A 25 6.69 -10.53 -5.21
C ARG A 25 6.49 -12.05 -5.07
N GLU A 26 6.55 -12.56 -3.84
CA GLU A 26 6.44 -13.99 -3.52
C GLU A 26 5.26 -14.33 -2.59
N GLY A 27 4.68 -13.34 -1.89
CA GLY A 27 3.66 -13.53 -0.85
C GLY A 27 2.26 -13.06 -1.22
N ASN A 28 1.27 -13.59 -0.50
CA ASN A 28 -0.14 -13.18 -0.60
C ASN A 28 -0.31 -11.81 0.05
N VAL A 29 -0.85 -10.81 -0.68
CA VAL A 29 -1.09 -9.46 -0.16
C VAL A 29 -1.87 -9.45 1.16
N LEU A 30 -2.70 -10.46 1.40
CA LEU A 30 -3.47 -10.62 2.62
C LEU A 30 -2.63 -10.86 3.88
N GLU A 31 -1.41 -11.38 3.75
CA GLU A 31 -0.51 -11.61 4.91
C GLU A 31 0.03 -10.31 5.50
N PHE A 32 -0.04 -9.21 4.75
CA PHE A 32 0.38 -7.88 5.20
C PHE A 32 -0.73 -7.10 5.89
N ALA A 33 -1.96 -7.60 5.87
CA ALA A 33 -3.07 -6.93 6.51
C ALA A 33 -2.90 -6.96 8.03
N ASP A 34 -3.22 -5.84 8.68
CA ASP A 34 -3.24 -5.79 10.14
C ASP A 34 -4.26 -6.82 10.67
N PRO A 35 -3.86 -7.80 11.50
CA PRO A 35 -4.76 -8.81 12.05
C PRO A 35 -5.97 -8.21 12.79
N ARG A 36 -5.84 -6.97 13.28
CA ARG A 36 -6.90 -6.23 13.97
C ARG A 36 -8.04 -5.82 13.02
N LEU A 37 -7.78 -5.74 11.72
CA LEU A 37 -8.80 -5.47 10.71
C LEU A 37 -9.69 -6.68 10.45
N LYS A 38 -9.29 -7.90 10.85
CA LYS A 38 -10.13 -9.13 10.79
C LYS A 38 -10.76 -9.43 9.41
N GLY A 39 -10.19 -8.94 8.31
CA GLY A 39 -10.79 -9.08 6.97
C GLY A 39 -11.98 -8.14 6.71
N GLU A 40 -12.22 -7.16 7.58
CA GLU A 40 -13.21 -6.09 7.40
C GLU A 40 -12.62 -4.95 6.57
N TYR A 41 -12.14 -5.29 5.37
CA TYR A 41 -11.63 -4.33 4.40
C TYR A 41 -11.82 -4.89 2.99
N SER A 42 -11.89 -4.00 2.00
CA SER A 42 -11.83 -4.39 0.60
C SER A 42 -10.43 -4.86 0.24
N VAL A 43 -10.31 -6.10 -0.23
CA VAL A 43 -9.03 -6.68 -0.69
C VAL A 43 -8.44 -5.86 -1.84
N ASP A 44 -9.29 -5.38 -2.75
CA ASP A 44 -8.88 -4.57 -3.89
C ASP A 44 -8.37 -3.19 -3.47
N ALA A 45 -9.07 -2.54 -2.52
CA ALA A 45 -8.61 -1.27 -1.96
C ALA A 45 -7.28 -1.43 -1.20
N PHE A 46 -7.16 -2.53 -0.44
CA PHE A 46 -5.96 -2.84 0.32
C PHE A 46 -4.75 -3.12 -0.59
N ASP A 47 -4.92 -3.93 -1.63
CA ASP A 47 -3.87 -4.19 -2.62
C ASP A 47 -3.37 -2.90 -3.28
N LEU A 48 -4.30 -2.00 -3.65
CA LEU A 48 -3.94 -0.71 -4.23
C LEU A 48 -3.15 0.17 -3.26
N CYS A 49 -3.59 0.25 -2.00
CA CYS A 49 -2.89 0.97 -0.93
C CYS A 49 -1.49 0.38 -0.67
N LEU A 50 -1.36 -0.94 -0.64
CA LEU A 50 -0.09 -1.63 -0.38
C LEU A 50 0.92 -1.36 -1.50
N LYS A 51 0.49 -1.48 -2.76
CA LYS A 51 1.33 -1.15 -3.93
C LYS A 51 1.75 0.32 -3.96
N LEU A 52 0.85 1.21 -3.55
CA LEU A 52 1.15 2.63 -3.43
C LEU A 52 2.18 2.90 -2.34
N ALA A 53 1.99 2.32 -1.15
CA ALA A 53 2.92 2.44 -0.04
C ALA A 53 4.32 1.96 -0.42
N LEU A 54 4.43 0.83 -1.14
CA LEU A 54 5.69 0.34 -1.69
C LEU A 54 6.35 1.32 -2.65
N SER A 55 5.57 1.91 -3.55
CA SER A 55 6.10 2.91 -4.49
C SER A 55 6.61 4.14 -3.72
N CYS A 56 5.94 4.52 -2.63
CA CYS A 56 6.33 5.65 -1.78
C CYS A 56 7.59 5.41 -0.93
N THR A 57 7.82 4.18 -0.50
CA THR A 57 8.97 3.78 0.34
C THR A 57 10.14 3.21 -0.46
N GLY A 58 9.94 2.97 -1.76
CA GLY A 58 10.96 2.49 -2.69
C GLY A 58 12.01 3.54 -3.07
N HIS A 59 12.80 3.24 -4.11
CA HIS A 59 13.85 4.13 -4.58
C HIS A 59 13.29 5.49 -5.02
N LYS A 60 14.04 6.58 -4.80
CA LYS A 60 13.60 7.96 -5.15
C LYS A 60 13.04 8.12 -6.56
N GLN A 61 13.57 7.38 -7.54
CA GLN A 61 13.11 7.45 -8.93
C GLN A 61 11.76 6.75 -9.19
N GLN A 62 11.36 5.84 -8.30
CA GLN A 62 10.07 5.14 -8.35
C GLN A 62 9.00 5.84 -7.48
N ARG A 63 9.41 6.83 -6.66
CA ARG A 63 8.53 7.52 -5.75
C ARG A 63 7.53 8.39 -6.53
N PRO A 64 6.21 8.16 -6.39
CA PRO A 64 5.22 8.97 -7.07
C PRO A 64 5.18 10.40 -6.52
N SER A 65 4.70 11.33 -7.34
CA SER A 65 4.36 12.68 -6.89
C SER A 65 3.24 12.63 -5.86
N MET A 66 3.20 13.60 -4.93
CA MET A 66 2.10 13.70 -3.95
C MET A 66 0.73 13.79 -4.61
N GLU A 67 0.61 14.44 -5.77
CA GLU A 67 -0.63 14.47 -6.55
C GLU A 67 -1.06 13.05 -6.97
N GLN A 68 -0.13 12.23 -7.46
CA GLN A 68 -0.39 10.85 -7.83
C GLN A 68 -0.72 9.97 -6.62
N VAL A 69 -0.12 10.26 -5.46
CA VAL A 69 -0.43 9.58 -4.20
C VAL A 69 -1.87 9.86 -3.80
N VAL A 70 -2.28 11.13 -3.78
CA VAL A 70 -3.66 11.53 -3.42
C VAL A 70 -4.66 10.91 -4.38
N SER A 71 -4.46 11.03 -5.68
CA SER A 71 -5.36 10.46 -6.70
C SER A 71 -5.54 8.93 -6.54
N ARG A 72 -4.47 8.21 -6.19
CA ARG A 72 -4.55 6.76 -5.96
C ARG A 72 -5.26 6.42 -4.64
N LEU A 73 -5.07 7.20 -3.59
CA LEU A 73 -5.77 7.02 -2.32
C LEU A 73 -7.27 7.31 -2.46
N GLU A 74 -7.65 8.34 -3.22
CA GLU A 74 -9.06 8.62 -3.54
C GLU A 74 -9.71 7.44 -4.25
N LYS A 75 -9.00 6.85 -5.23
CA LYS A 75 -9.46 5.63 -5.91
C LYS A 75 -9.60 4.44 -4.95
N ALA A 76 -8.66 4.24 -4.02
CA ALA A 76 -8.77 3.19 -3.01
C ALA A 76 -10.00 3.39 -2.11
N LEU A 77 -10.27 4.64 -1.72
CA LEU A 77 -11.43 5.00 -0.92
C LEU A 77 -12.74 4.71 -1.67
N GLU A 78 -12.84 5.09 -2.94
CA GLU A 78 -14.01 4.76 -3.76
C GLU A 78 -14.26 3.25 -3.84
N ILE A 79 -13.22 2.44 -3.97
CA ILE A 79 -13.34 0.97 -4.01
C ILE A 79 -13.85 0.46 -2.66
N SER A 80 -13.28 0.95 -1.55
CA SER A 80 -13.71 0.57 -0.20
C SER A 80 -15.20 0.82 0.00
N MET A 81 -15.67 2.03 -0.33
CA MET A 81 -17.08 2.41 -0.16
C MET A 81 -18.03 1.54 -0.98
N ARG A 82 -17.66 1.20 -2.22
CA ARG A 82 -18.47 0.33 -3.09
C ARG A 82 -18.60 -1.09 -2.54
N ASP A 83 -17.57 -1.59 -1.86
CA ASP A 83 -17.61 -2.93 -1.27
C ASP A 83 -18.42 -2.94 0.03
N ASP A 84 -18.41 -1.85 0.79
CA ASP A 84 -19.30 -1.67 1.94
C ASP A 84 -20.77 -1.64 1.51
N ASP A 85 -21.09 -0.92 0.42
CA ASP A 85 -22.45 -0.88 -0.14
C ASP A 85 -22.96 -2.26 -0.58
N LYS A 86 -22.09 -3.11 -1.13
CA LYS A 86 -22.42 -4.51 -1.45
C LYS A 86 -22.61 -5.34 -0.19
N ARG A 87 -21.79 -5.17 0.84
CA ARG A 87 -21.99 -5.90 2.10
C ARG A 87 -23.34 -5.55 2.74
N ASN A 88 -23.73 -4.29 2.66
CA ASN A 88 -25.01 -3.80 3.16
C ASN A 88 -26.22 -4.28 2.34
N ASN A 89 -26.06 -4.45 1.03
CA ASN A 89 -27.16 -4.96 0.20
C ASN A 89 -27.32 -6.49 0.32
N ILE A 90 -26.24 -7.23 0.60
CA ILE A 90 -26.28 -8.68 0.87
C ILE A 90 -27.01 -8.98 2.18
N SER A 91 -26.69 -8.25 3.27
CA SER A 91 -27.38 -8.43 4.54
C SER A 91 -28.87 -8.11 4.46
N MET A 92 -29.24 -7.18 3.56
CA MET A 92 -30.64 -6.88 3.29
C MET A 92 -31.35 -8.02 2.57
N VAL A 93 -30.72 -8.72 1.61
CA VAL A 93 -31.36 -9.86 0.91
C VAL A 93 -31.40 -11.14 1.74
N GLU A 94 -30.41 -11.40 2.61
CA GLU A 94 -30.42 -12.57 3.52
C GLU A 94 -31.46 -12.42 4.65
N SER A 95 -31.95 -11.21 4.93
CA SER A 95 -33.03 -10.99 5.90
C SER A 95 -34.43 -11.24 5.33
N PHE A 96 -34.55 -11.49 4.01
CA PHE A 96 -35.80 -11.83 3.33
C PHE A 96 -35.87 -13.30 2.85
N ALA A 97 -34.87 -14.12 3.20
CA ALA A 97 -34.84 -15.56 2.96
C ALA A 97 -35.04 -16.34 4.27
#